data_AF-A0A7L5BS63-F1
#
_entry.id   AF-A0A7L5BS63-F1
#
_cell.length_a   1.000
_cell.length_b   1.000
_cell.length_c   1.000
_cell.angle_alpha   90.00
_cell.angle_beta   90.00
_cell.angle_gamma   90.00
#
_symmetry.space_group_name_H-M   'P 1'
#
loop_
_entity.id
_entity.type
_entity.pdbx_description
1 polymer ?
#
loop_
_entity_poly.entity_id
_entity_poly.type
_entity_poly.pdbx_seq_one_letter_code
_entity_poly.pdbx_strand_id
1 'polypeptide(L)'
;MTVSAFFRSLSLEGAGVRPVFNDKDRAILFLLHEDMRKIGVNLNQVARSLNAGRVVDPEEVKIALRNVKIIADELSLELRNASMRAGKSRRGEA
;
A
#
# COMPACT_ATOMS: atom_id res chain seq x y z
N MET A 1 0.91 1.74 -21.11
CA MET A 1 0.24 3.03 -20.80
C MET A 1 -0.54 3.44 -22.04
N THR A 2 -1.80 3.90 -21.90
CA THR A 2 -2.62 4.32 -23.04
C THR A 2 -2.34 5.80 -23.39
N VAL A 3 -2.61 6.20 -24.64
CA VAL A 3 -2.44 7.59 -25.11
C VAL A 3 -3.24 8.58 -24.25
N SER A 4 -4.46 8.20 -23.84
CA SER A 4 -5.29 9.02 -22.94
C SER A 4 -4.67 9.20 -21.54
N ALA A 5 -4.04 8.15 -20.99
CA ALA A 5 -3.35 8.24 -19.71
C ALA A 5 -2.13 9.18 -19.77
N PHE A 6 -1.43 9.21 -20.92
CA PHE A 6 -0.29 10.11 -21.16
C PHE A 6 -0.70 11.59 -21.27
N PHE A 7 -1.73 11.92 -22.04
CA PHE A 7 -2.21 13.32 -22.13
C PHE A 7 -2.77 13.82 -20.79
N ARG A 8 -3.45 12.95 -20.03
CA ARG A 8 -3.90 13.27 -18.68
C ARG A 8 -2.72 13.54 -17.75
N SER A 9 -1.65 12.75 -17.80
CA SER A 9 -0.47 13.00 -16.96
C SER A 9 0.23 14.32 -17.32
N LEU A 10 0.41 14.63 -18.61
CA LEU A 10 1.00 15.89 -19.07
C LEU A 10 0.16 17.11 -18.68
N SER A 11 -1.16 17.02 -18.80
CA SER A 11 -2.07 18.11 -18.42
C SER A 11 -2.05 18.37 -16.91
N LEU A 12 -1.98 17.31 -16.10
CA LEU A 12 -1.85 17.41 -14.65
C LEU A 12 -0.49 17.99 -14.26
N GLU A 13 0.59 17.56 -14.92
CA GLU A 13 1.93 18.09 -14.69
C GLU A 13 2.03 19.59 -15.04
N GLY A 14 1.48 20.01 -16.19
CA GLY A 14 1.42 21.41 -16.61
C GLY A 14 0.53 22.30 -15.70
N ALA A 15 -0.47 21.71 -15.03
CA ALA A 15 -1.30 22.38 -14.04
C ALA A 15 -0.66 22.42 -12.63
N GLY A 16 0.59 21.95 -12.47
CA GLY A 16 1.26 21.82 -11.18
C GLY A 16 0.76 20.65 -10.32
N VAL A 17 -0.20 19.87 -10.81
CA VAL A 17 -0.68 18.62 -10.21
C VAL A 17 0.29 17.50 -10.58
N ARG A 18 1.47 17.51 -9.96
CA ARG A 18 2.40 16.38 -10.09
C ARG A 18 1.81 15.16 -9.36
N PRO A 19 1.88 13.95 -9.94
CA PRO A 19 1.37 12.77 -9.26
C PRO A 19 2.00 12.67 -7.86
N VAL A 20 1.17 12.45 -6.83
CA VAL A 20 1.64 12.30 -5.44
C VAL A 20 2.69 11.19 -5.31
N PHE A 21 2.59 10.17 -6.18
CA PHE A 21 3.47 9.01 -6.22
C PHE A 21 4.26 8.96 -7.54
N ASN A 22 5.58 8.99 -7.44
CA ASN A 22 6.49 8.69 -8.55
C ASN A 22 6.55 7.17 -8.83
N ASP A 23 7.29 6.75 -9.86
CA ASP A 23 7.36 5.33 -10.24
C ASP A 23 7.92 4.42 -9.13
N LYS A 24 8.89 4.92 -8.36
CA LYS A 24 9.43 4.21 -7.20
C LYS A 24 8.38 4.07 -6.10
N ASP A 25 7.65 5.14 -5.79
CA ASP A 25 6.57 5.11 -4.79
C ASP A 25 5.48 4.11 -5.20
N ARG A 26 5.12 4.08 -6.50
CA ARG A 26 4.14 3.14 -7.06
C ARG A 26 4.62 1.69 -6.97
N ALA A 27 5.90 1.43 -7.21
CA ALA A 27 6.48 0.10 -7.06
C ALA A 27 6.42 -0.40 -5.61
N ILE A 28 6.73 0.47 -4.65
CA ILE A 28 6.64 0.12 -3.22
C ILE A 28 5.18 -0.11 -2.80
N LEU A 29 4.27 0.78 -3.22
CA LEU A 29 2.83 0.61 -2.96
C LEU A 29 2.27 -0.68 -3.58
N PHE A 30 2.77 -1.09 -4.74
CA PHE A 30 2.38 -2.35 -5.37
C PHE A 30 2.83 -3.56 -4.55
N LEU A 31 4.07 -3.56 -4.06
CA LEU A 31 4.59 -4.62 -3.19
C LEU A 31 3.78 -4.72 -1.89
N LEU A 32 3.57 -3.58 -1.21
CA LEU A 32 2.76 -3.50 0.00
C LEU A 32 1.32 -4.01 -0.23
N HIS A 33 0.72 -3.66 -1.36
CA HIS A 33 -0.60 -4.15 -1.73
C HIS A 33 -0.63 -5.68 -1.88
N GLU A 34 0.39 -6.28 -2.50
CA GLU A 34 0.48 -7.73 -2.63
C GLU A 34 0.59 -8.43 -1.27
N ASP A 35 1.39 -7.88 -0.36
CA ASP A 35 1.56 -8.43 0.99
C ASP A 35 0.29 -8.28 1.83
N MET A 36 -0.38 -7.12 1.77
CA MET A 36 -1.70 -6.93 2.39
C MET A 36 -2.73 -7.93 1.87
N ARG A 37 -2.72 -8.22 0.56
CA ARG A 37 -3.61 -9.24 -0.03
C ARG A 37 -3.34 -10.62 0.54
N LYS A 38 -2.07 -11.05 0.64
CA LYS A 38 -1.69 -12.35 1.22
C LYS A 38 -2.14 -12.47 2.67
N ILE A 39 -1.92 -11.42 3.46
CA ILE A 39 -2.37 -11.35 4.87
C ILE A 39 -3.90 -11.45 4.96
N GLY A 40 -4.63 -10.71 4.13
CA GLY A 40 -6.09 -10.76 4.09
C GLY A 40 -6.64 -12.15 3.73
N VAL A 41 -5.98 -12.87 2.81
CA VAL A 41 -6.32 -14.26 2.48
C VAL A 41 -6.15 -15.17 3.71
N ASN A 42 -5.02 -15.09 4.42
CA ASN A 42 -4.78 -15.91 5.62
C ASN A 42 -5.81 -15.61 6.73
N LEU A 43 -6.09 -14.33 7.00
CA LEU A 43 -7.11 -13.95 7.99
C LEU A 43 -8.50 -14.46 7.61
N ASN A 44 -8.86 -14.40 6.33
CA ASN A 44 -10.14 -14.93 5.86
C ASN A 44 -10.22 -16.45 6.03
N GLN A 45 -9.11 -17.18 5.85
CA GLN A 45 -9.06 -18.62 6.11
C GLN A 45 -9.26 -18.94 7.59
N VAL A 46 -8.58 -18.21 8.48
CA VAL A 46 -8.77 -18.31 9.94
C VAL A 46 -10.24 -18.05 10.30
N ALA A 47 -10.83 -16.96 9.79
CA ALA A 47 -12.23 -16.61 10.04
C ALA A 47 -13.20 -17.71 9.57
N ARG A 48 -12.97 -18.27 8.37
CA ARG A 48 -13.79 -19.39 7.85
C ARG A 48 -13.66 -20.65 8.70
N SER A 49 -12.46 -20.96 9.20
CA SER A 49 -12.26 -22.11 10.08
C SER A 49 -12.98 -21.94 11.42
N LEU A 50 -12.87 -20.76 12.03
CA LEU A 50 -13.62 -20.44 13.26
C LEU A 50 -15.13 -20.50 13.04
N ASN A 51 -15.63 -19.92 11.94
CA ASN A 51 -17.06 -19.95 11.60
C ASN A 51 -17.57 -21.37 11.30
N ALA A 52 -16.70 -22.28 10.87
CA ALA A 52 -17.01 -23.70 10.68
C ALA A 52 -16.95 -24.52 11.99
N GLY A 53 -16.74 -23.88 13.13
CA GLY A 53 -16.62 -24.54 14.44
C GLY A 53 -15.29 -25.29 14.63
N ARG A 54 -14.29 -25.08 13.77
CA ARG A 54 -12.97 -25.69 13.94
C ARG A 54 -12.15 -24.93 14.98
N VAL A 55 -11.39 -25.67 15.78
CA VAL A 55 -10.38 -25.09 16.66
C VAL A 55 -9.19 -24.65 15.80
N VAL A 56 -8.85 -23.37 15.85
CA VAL A 56 -7.66 -22.80 15.21
C VAL A 56 -6.60 -22.59 16.29
N ASP A 57 -5.34 -22.87 15.97
CA ASP A 57 -4.23 -22.63 16.90
C ASP A 57 -4.14 -21.13 17.22
N PRO A 58 -4.22 -20.71 18.51
CA PRO A 58 -4.06 -19.32 18.89
C PRO A 58 -2.78 -18.68 18.37
N GLU A 59 -1.71 -19.45 18.17
CA GLU A 59 -0.45 -18.93 17.64
C GLU A 59 -0.54 -18.58 16.15
N GLU A 60 -1.31 -19.35 15.37
CA GLU A 60 -1.57 -19.04 13.95
C GLU A 60 -2.31 -17.70 13.80
N VAL A 61 -3.29 -17.46 14.68
CA VAL A 61 -4.03 -16.17 14.73
C VAL A 61 -3.09 -15.03 15.10
N LYS A 62 -2.23 -15.21 16.11
CA LYS A 62 -1.25 -14.19 16.53
C LYS A 62 -0.26 -13.85 15.42
N ILE A 63 0.25 -14.85 14.70
CA ILE A 63 1.17 -14.64 13.57
C ILE A 63 0.47 -13.81 12.49
N ALA A 64 -0.76 -14.17 12.12
CA ALA A 64 -1.52 -13.43 11.12
C ALA A 64 -1.72 -11.96 11.53
N LEU A 65 -2.12 -11.71 12.78
CA LEU A 65 -2.29 -10.35 13.32
C LEU A 65 -0.98 -9.55 13.39
N ARG A 66 0.13 -10.20 13.77
CA ARG A 66 1.46 -9.56 13.79
C ARG A 66 1.87 -9.12 12.38
N ASN A 67 1.64 -9.95 11.38
CA ASN A 67 1.96 -9.62 9.99
C ASN A 67 1.13 -8.42 9.49
N VAL A 68 -0.16 -8.34 9.86
CA VAL A 68 -1.01 -7.15 9.56
C VAL A 68 -0.36 -5.89 10.10
N LYS A 69 0.02 -5.90 11.39
CA LYS A 69 0.59 -4.72 12.04
C LYS A 69 1.88 -4.27 11.37
N ILE A 70 2.78 -5.21 11.03
CA ILE A 70 4.04 -4.89 10.36
C ILE A 70 3.78 -4.17 9.03
N ILE A 71 2.92 -4.73 8.17
CA ILE A 71 2.64 -4.14 6.85
C ILE A 71 1.88 -2.81 6.99
N ALA A 72 0.99 -2.67 7.97
CA ALA A 72 0.30 -1.40 8.23
C ALA A 72 1.26 -0.29 8.69
N ASP A 73 2.23 -0.63 9.56
CA ASP A 73 3.27 0.29 10.01
C ASP A 73 4.18 0.71 8.83
N GLU A 74 4.56 -0.24 7.98
CA GLU A 74 5.40 0.01 6.80
C GLU A 74 4.69 0.87 5.74
N LEU A 75 3.41 0.58 5.45
CA LEU A 75 2.59 1.39 4.56
C LEU A 75 2.45 2.83 5.08
N SER A 76 2.22 3.00 6.38
CA SER A 76 2.11 4.32 7.00
C SER A 76 3.41 5.13 6.86
N LEU A 77 4.55 4.47 7.05
CA LEU A 77 5.87 5.07 6.86
C LEU A 77 6.09 5.49 5.40
N GLU A 78 5.79 4.61 4.44
CA GLU A 78 6.03 4.93 3.03
C GLU A 78 5.10 6.02 2.52
N LEU A 79 3.83 6.04 2.94
CA LEU A 79 2.90 7.13 2.62
C LEU A 79 3.38 8.47 3.18
N ARG A 80 3.93 8.48 4.41
CA ARG A 80 4.55 9.68 4.99
C ARG A 80 5.76 10.13 4.19
N ASN A 81 6.64 9.20 3.82
CA ASN A 81 7.84 9.49 3.05
C ASN A 81 7.50 10.04 1.64
N ALA A 82 6.56 9.42 0.95
CA ALA A 82 6.06 9.88 -0.34
C ALA A 82 5.45 11.29 -0.22
N SER A 83 4.66 11.55 0.82
CA SER A 83 4.06 12.86 1.09
C SER A 83 5.12 13.95 1.33
N MET A 84 6.18 13.62 2.09
CA MET A 84 7.32 14.52 2.34
C MET A 84 8.12 14.81 1.07
N ARG A 85 8.42 13.78 0.25
CA ARG A 85 9.10 13.94 -1.04
C ARG A 85 8.28 14.80 -1.99
N ALA A 86 6.99 14.53 -2.13
CA ALA A 86 6.08 15.34 -2.92
C ALA A 86 6.03 16.79 -2.42
N GLY A 87 6.06 17.01 -1.10
CA GLY A 87 6.14 18.33 -0.47
C GLY A 87 7.41 19.11 -0.82
N LYS A 88 8.59 18.48 -0.72
CA LYS A 88 9.88 19.09 -1.10
C LYS A 88 9.92 19.44 -2.59
N SER A 89 9.47 18.51 -3.44
CA SER A 89 9.40 18.73 -4.89
C SER A 89 8.49 19.92 -5.24
N ARG A 90 7.34 20.09 -4.56
CA ARG A 90 6.47 21.26 -4.73
C ARG A 90 7.13 22.59 -4.37
N ARG A 91 8.06 22.60 -3.41
CA ARG A 91 8.75 23.81 -2.94
C ARG A 91 10.05 24.11 -3.71
N GLY A 92 10.44 23.27 -4.67
CA GLY A 92 11.71 23.42 -5.39
C GLY A 92 12.95 23.11 -4.54
N GLU A 93 12.76 22.45 -3.39
CA GLU A 93 13.81 22.08 -2.42
C GLU A 93 14.45 20.71 -2.76
N ALA A 94 14.37 20.30 -4.02
CA ALA A 94 14.75 18.96 -4.47
C ALA A 94 16.27 18.71 -4.35
#